data_AF-A0A355H2P5-F1
#
_entry.id   AF-A0A355H2P5-F1
#
_cell.length_a   1.000
_cell.length_b   1.000
_cell.length_c   1.000
_cell.angle_alpha   90.00
_cell.angle_beta   90.00
_cell.angle_gamma   90.00
#
_symmetry.space_group_name_H-M   'P 1'
#
loop_
_entity.id
_entity.type
_entity.pdbx_description
1 polymer ?
#
loop_
_entity_poly.entity_id
_entity_poly.type
_entity_poly.pdbx_seq_one_letter_code
_entity_poly.pdbx_strand_id
1 'polypeptide(L)'
;LANTKGGLIAGIGLAVLFWAVVKMLRQIEESFNDIWGIREKRSIGRMFGDYLSLILICPVILILSSGVNVFITTQVNLILEKFAILGSFAPVIFFLLKLLPYTLMWGLFTFLYIFMPNTQVRFSVGLIAGIITGTIFQVVEWVYITFQIGVVQYNAIYGSFAALPLFLAWLQLSWLIVLYGAELSFAYQNVETYEFEPDALAASHRLRTLLSLRIAHHLVQQFVRGQKPATAREISNQLEIPIRFVNEILFNLVKSNILSMAQTEGSSEHGYQPARDVNTLTVQYVISAMEKRGLNQTPFTHSPEFAVLAASLETFDQTTAHQPENKLLKDL
;
A
#
# COMPACT_ATOMS: atom_id res chain seq x y z
N LEU A 1 -9.06 50.39 3.27
CA LEU A 1 -9.39 49.11 2.58
C LEU A 1 -8.16 48.37 1.99
N ALA A 2 -6.93 48.57 2.48
CA ALA A 2 -5.73 47.97 1.87
C ALA A 2 -5.32 46.58 2.40
N ASN A 3 -5.88 46.10 3.50
CA ASN A 3 -5.45 44.85 4.16
C ASN A 3 -6.26 43.59 3.76
N THR A 4 -7.35 43.73 3.00
CA THR A 4 -8.24 42.60 2.69
C THR A 4 -7.74 41.73 1.53
N LYS A 5 -6.89 42.26 0.63
CA LYS A 5 -6.35 41.48 -0.51
C LYS A 5 -5.23 40.52 -0.09
N GLY A 6 -4.37 40.91 0.85
CA GLY A 6 -3.29 40.06 1.37
C GLY A 6 -3.82 38.87 2.17
N GLY A 7 -4.83 39.08 3.02
CA GLY A 7 -5.46 38.01 3.79
C GLY A 7 -6.22 37.00 2.92
N LEU A 8 -6.90 37.47 1.87
CA LEU A 8 -7.59 36.59 0.93
C LEU A 8 -6.61 35.74 0.10
N ILE A 9 -5.54 36.35 -0.40
CA ILE A 9 -4.48 35.63 -1.15
C ILE A 9 -3.77 34.62 -0.25
N ALA A 10 -3.44 35.00 0.99
CA ALA A 10 -2.84 34.08 1.96
C ALA A 10 -3.78 32.93 2.32
N GLY A 11 -5.09 33.20 2.51
CA GLY A 11 -6.09 32.18 2.78
C GLY A 11 -6.27 31.19 1.61
N ILE A 12 -6.30 31.69 0.37
CA ILE A 12 -6.34 30.85 -0.83
C ILE A 12 -5.07 30.01 -0.94
N GLY A 13 -3.89 30.61 -0.73
CA GLY A 13 -2.61 29.89 -0.75
C GLY A 13 -2.55 28.77 0.28
N LEU A 14 -3.01 29.01 1.51
CA LEU A 14 -3.10 28.00 2.55
C LEU A 14 -4.06 26.86 2.18
N ALA A 15 -5.22 27.18 1.60
CA ALA A 15 -6.18 26.17 1.14
C ALA A 15 -5.60 25.30 0.03
N VAL A 16 -4.90 25.89 -0.93
CA VAL A 16 -4.21 25.17 -2.02
C VAL A 16 -3.10 24.27 -1.46
N LEU A 17 -2.32 24.77 -0.49
CA LEU A 17 -1.28 23.99 0.16
C LEU A 17 -1.88 22.77 0.89
N PHE A 18 -2.92 22.98 1.68
CA PHE A 18 -3.59 21.90 2.40
C PHE A 18 -4.16 20.85 1.43
N TRP A 19 -4.81 21.32 0.36
CA TRP A 19 -5.30 20.43 -0.71
C TRP A 19 -4.18 19.64 -1.38
N ALA A 20 -3.03 20.27 -1.66
CA ALA A 20 -1.87 19.60 -2.25
C ALA A 20 -1.28 18.52 -1.34
N VAL A 21 -1.15 18.80 -0.04
CA VAL A 21 -0.67 17.82 0.97
C VAL A 21 -1.62 16.63 1.06
N VAL A 22 -2.93 16.86 1.16
CA VAL A 22 -3.92 15.79 1.20
C VAL A 22 -3.89 14.95 -0.08
N LYS A 23 -3.75 15.60 -1.25
CA LYS A 23 -3.64 14.90 -2.53
C LYS A 23 -2.36 14.06 -2.59
N MET A 24 -1.23 14.57 -2.11
CA MET A 24 0.03 13.85 -2.06
C MET A 24 -0.07 12.62 -1.16
N LEU A 25 -0.60 12.77 0.07
CA LEU A 25 -0.78 11.65 1.00
C LEU A 25 -1.68 10.55 0.42
N ARG A 26 -2.75 10.93 -0.27
CA ARG A 26 -3.61 9.98 -0.96
C ARG A 26 -2.85 9.20 -2.04
N GLN A 27 -2.05 9.89 -2.85
CA GLN A 27 -1.26 9.24 -3.90
C GLN A 27 -0.24 8.25 -3.31
N ILE A 28 0.35 8.62 -2.17
CA ILE A 28 1.30 7.75 -1.47
C ILE A 28 0.57 6.53 -0.90
N GLU A 29 -0.57 6.72 -0.23
CA GLU A 29 -1.39 5.60 0.28
C GLU A 29 -1.82 4.66 -0.86
N GLU A 30 -2.29 5.20 -1.99
CA GLU A 30 -2.64 4.43 -3.18
C GLU A 30 -1.45 3.63 -3.70
N SER A 31 -0.25 4.23 -3.76
CA SER A 31 0.97 3.52 -4.19
C SER A 31 1.34 2.38 -3.23
N PHE A 32 1.20 2.60 -1.93
CA PHE A 32 1.42 1.55 -0.93
C PHE A 32 0.37 0.45 -1.06
N ASN A 33 -0.90 0.81 -1.18
CA ASN A 33 -1.98 -0.15 -1.38
C ASN A 33 -1.79 -0.97 -2.67
N ASP A 34 -1.29 -0.37 -3.74
CA ASP A 34 -0.98 -1.06 -5.00
C ASP A 34 0.17 -2.07 -4.82
N ILE A 35 1.22 -1.72 -4.07
CA ILE A 35 2.30 -2.64 -3.68
C ILE A 35 1.72 -3.82 -2.90
N TRP A 36 0.86 -3.55 -1.92
CA TRP A 36 0.21 -4.59 -1.10
C TRP A 36 -0.96 -5.31 -1.81
N GLY A 37 -1.33 -4.91 -3.03
CA GLY A 37 -2.42 -5.49 -3.82
C GLY A 37 -3.83 -5.20 -3.28
N ILE A 38 -4.00 -4.13 -2.49
CA ILE A 38 -5.26 -3.74 -1.85
C ILE A 38 -5.96 -2.71 -2.74
N ARG A 39 -7.17 -3.04 -3.22
CA ARG A 39 -7.95 -2.14 -4.10
C ARG A 39 -9.03 -1.34 -3.35
N GLU A 40 -9.09 -1.47 -2.04
CA GLU A 40 -10.19 -0.94 -1.23
C GLU A 40 -9.82 0.39 -0.56
N LYS A 41 -10.68 1.40 -0.75
CA LYS A 41 -10.47 2.75 -0.23
C LYS A 41 -10.85 2.80 1.26
N ARG A 42 -9.98 3.38 2.10
CA ARG A 42 -10.29 3.66 3.51
C ARG A 42 -11.56 4.52 3.66
N SER A 43 -12.27 4.34 4.78
CA SER A 43 -13.39 5.22 5.14
C SER A 43 -12.89 6.64 5.44
N ILE A 44 -13.64 7.67 4.99
CA ILE A 44 -13.22 9.09 5.06
C ILE A 44 -12.85 9.53 6.49
N GLY A 45 -13.55 9.01 7.50
CA GLY A 45 -13.30 9.34 8.91
C GLY A 45 -11.98 8.79 9.46
N ARG A 46 -11.62 7.54 9.12
CA ARG A 46 -10.34 6.94 9.54
C ARG A 46 -9.16 7.57 8.78
N MET A 47 -9.36 7.84 7.49
CA MET A 47 -8.39 8.53 6.62
C MET A 47 -7.95 9.89 7.19
N PHE A 48 -8.89 10.69 7.74
CA PHE A 48 -8.55 12.00 8.30
C PHE A 48 -7.63 11.91 9.53
N GLY A 49 -7.93 11.00 10.46
CA GLY A 49 -7.10 10.79 11.65
C GLY A 49 -5.69 10.32 11.28
N ASP A 50 -5.59 9.34 10.38
CA ASP A 50 -4.32 8.78 9.97
C ASP A 50 -3.43 9.80 9.24
N TYR A 51 -4.02 10.60 8.35
CA TYR A 51 -3.28 11.65 7.64
C TYR A 51 -2.83 12.76 8.57
N LEU A 52 -3.68 13.14 9.54
CA LEU A 52 -3.30 14.13 10.55
C LEU A 52 -2.13 13.62 11.40
N SER A 53 -2.17 12.35 11.82
CA SER A 53 -1.06 11.71 12.53
C SER A 53 0.23 11.73 11.70
N LEU A 54 0.18 11.39 10.41
CA LEU A 54 1.36 11.43 9.53
C LEU A 54 1.93 12.85 9.37
N ILE A 55 1.05 13.84 9.16
CA ILE A 55 1.44 15.25 9.01
C ILE A 55 2.10 15.79 10.28
N LEU A 56 1.72 15.31 11.47
CA LEU A 56 2.30 15.76 12.73
C LEU A 56 3.55 14.96 13.12
N ILE A 57 3.49 13.63 13.02
CA ILE A 57 4.55 12.74 13.52
C ILE A 57 5.77 12.77 12.62
N CYS A 58 5.60 12.65 11.29
CA CYS A 58 6.74 12.53 10.38
C CYS A 58 7.65 13.77 10.41
N PRO A 59 7.15 15.02 10.31
CA PRO A 59 8.00 16.20 10.39
C PRO A 59 8.67 16.37 11.75
N VAL A 60 7.97 16.05 12.84
CA VAL A 60 8.56 16.13 14.19
C VAL A 60 9.74 15.17 14.33
N ILE A 61 9.60 13.92 13.87
CA ILE A 61 10.70 12.95 13.91
C ILE A 61 11.88 13.40 13.03
N LEU A 62 11.62 13.92 11.83
CA LEU A 62 12.66 14.45 10.94
C LEU A 62 13.42 15.63 11.57
N ILE A 63 12.70 16.59 12.16
CA ILE A 63 13.28 17.75 12.83
C ILE A 63 14.10 17.31 14.05
N LEU A 64 13.58 16.39 14.86
CA LEU A 64 14.29 15.87 16.02
C LEU A 64 15.57 15.12 15.60
N SER A 65 15.48 14.24 14.60
CA SER A 65 16.64 13.50 14.09
C SER A 65 17.73 14.43 13.57
N SER A 66 17.33 15.41 12.73
CA SER A 66 18.25 16.40 12.15
C SER A 66 18.84 17.32 13.22
N GLY A 67 18.01 17.79 14.17
CA GLY A 67 18.42 18.67 15.26
C GLY A 67 19.39 17.99 16.22
N VAL A 68 19.14 16.71 16.56
CA VAL A 68 20.07 15.89 17.35
C VAL A 68 21.39 15.71 16.60
N ASN A 69 21.36 15.40 15.31
CA ASN A 69 22.59 15.23 14.51
C ASN A 69 23.45 16.52 14.48
N VAL A 70 22.83 17.68 14.26
CA VAL A 70 23.52 18.98 14.28
C VAL A 70 24.06 19.30 15.68
N PHE A 71 23.27 19.07 16.73
CA PHE A 71 23.68 19.28 18.12
C PHE A 71 24.88 18.40 18.50
N ILE A 72 24.89 17.13 18.11
CA ILE A 72 26.00 16.21 18.34
C ILE A 72 27.26 16.69 17.61
N THR A 73 27.13 17.04 16.34
CA THR A 73 28.29 17.44 15.52
C THR A 73 28.90 18.76 16.00
N THR A 74 28.07 19.70 16.48
CA THR A 74 28.49 21.06 16.82
C THR A 74 28.86 21.22 18.31
N GLN A 75 28.06 20.67 19.22
CA GLN A 75 28.14 20.99 20.65
C GLN A 75 28.76 19.87 21.49
N VAL A 76 28.53 18.59 21.13
CA VAL A 76 29.07 17.47 21.93
C VAL A 76 30.60 17.42 21.86
N ASN A 77 31.21 17.76 20.73
CA ASN A 77 32.66 17.87 20.61
C ASN A 77 33.26 18.96 21.53
N LEU A 78 32.55 20.08 21.72
CA LEU A 78 32.99 21.21 22.56
C LEU A 78 32.71 21.01 24.06
N ILE A 79 31.61 20.32 24.39
CA ILE A 79 31.22 20.03 25.78
C ILE A 79 32.14 18.97 26.39
N LEU A 80 32.63 18.01 25.60
CA LEU A 80 33.50 16.93 26.07
C LEU A 80 34.95 17.37 26.35
N GLU A 81 35.49 18.37 25.63
CA GLU A 81 36.78 19.00 26.01
C GLU A 81 36.73 19.61 27.42
N LYS A 82 35.54 20.03 27.87
CA LYS A 82 35.35 20.67 29.18
C LYS A 82 34.95 19.72 30.30
N PHE A 83 34.37 18.56 29.98
CA PHE A 83 33.87 17.60 30.99
C PHE A 83 34.64 16.28 30.92
N ALA A 84 35.85 16.26 31.48
CA ALA A 84 36.67 15.07 31.71
C ALA A 84 36.09 14.04 32.72
N ILE A 85 34.85 14.25 33.18
CA ILE A 85 34.29 13.61 34.39
C ILE A 85 33.51 12.31 34.08
N LEU A 86 33.25 12.00 32.81
CA LEU A 86 32.50 10.78 32.41
C LEU A 86 33.38 9.57 32.04
N GLY A 87 34.66 9.57 32.47
CA GLY A 87 35.78 8.78 31.93
C GLY A 87 35.55 7.33 31.47
N SER A 88 34.71 6.52 32.13
CA SER A 88 34.43 5.12 31.71
C SER A 88 33.13 4.91 30.92
N PHE A 89 32.12 5.77 31.07
CA PHE A 89 30.84 5.64 30.35
C PHE A 89 30.70 6.60 29.16
N ALA A 90 31.61 7.59 29.03
CA ALA A 90 31.65 8.53 27.92
C ALA A 90 31.60 7.86 26.53
N PRO A 91 32.34 6.76 26.26
CA PRO A 91 32.32 6.13 24.93
C PRO A 91 30.95 5.52 24.60
N VAL A 92 30.29 4.92 25.59
CA VAL A 92 28.97 4.27 25.43
C VAL A 92 27.88 5.33 25.21
N ILE A 93 27.90 6.39 26.02
CA ILE A 93 26.96 7.52 25.88
C ILE A 93 27.14 8.20 24.53
N PHE A 94 28.38 8.37 24.06
CA PHE A 94 28.68 8.93 22.75
C PHE A 94 28.19 8.05 21.60
N PHE A 95 28.40 6.73 21.71
CA PHE A 95 27.87 5.78 20.73
C PHE A 95 26.34 5.84 20.66
N LEU A 96 25.66 5.83 21.82
CA LEU A 96 24.20 5.93 21.90
C LEU A 96 23.66 7.25 21.33
N LEU A 97 24.30 8.39 21.66
CA LEU A 97 23.92 9.69 21.10
C LEU A 97 24.10 9.70 19.58
N LYS A 98 25.25 9.21 19.07
CA LYS A 98 25.48 9.11 17.63
C LYS A 98 24.50 8.17 16.95
N LEU A 99 24.04 7.13 17.61
CA LEU A 99 23.07 6.18 17.08
C LEU A 99 21.62 6.72 17.08
N LEU A 100 21.33 7.72 17.93
CA LEU A 100 19.97 8.22 18.13
C LEU A 100 19.30 8.76 16.85
N PRO A 101 19.93 9.63 16.04
CA PRO A 101 19.37 10.04 14.74
C PRO A 101 19.08 8.85 13.82
N TYR A 102 19.93 7.82 13.89
CA TYR A 102 19.78 6.62 13.08
C TYR A 102 18.55 5.82 13.49
N THR A 103 18.38 5.59 14.79
CA THR A 103 17.21 4.91 15.33
C THR A 103 15.92 5.68 15.11
N LEU A 104 15.94 7.02 15.14
CA LEU A 104 14.77 7.84 14.85
C LEU A 104 14.34 7.69 13.39
N MET A 105 15.29 7.65 12.45
CA MET A 105 14.98 7.40 11.04
C MET A 105 14.47 5.97 10.82
N TRP A 106 15.09 4.96 11.42
CA TRP A 106 14.57 3.59 11.35
C TRP A 106 13.15 3.50 11.90
N GLY A 107 12.89 4.18 13.02
CA GLY A 107 11.55 4.30 13.61
C GLY A 107 10.56 5.00 12.69
N LEU A 108 10.96 6.08 12.01
CA LEU A 108 10.14 6.80 11.04
C LEU A 108 9.72 5.90 9.88
N PHE A 109 10.68 5.22 9.23
CA PHE A 109 10.38 4.31 8.13
C PHE A 109 9.55 3.11 8.58
N THR A 110 9.86 2.54 9.76
CA THR A 110 9.05 1.46 10.36
C THR A 110 7.61 1.91 10.57
N PHE A 111 7.40 3.08 11.16
CA PHE A 111 6.08 3.66 11.36
C PHE A 111 5.35 3.85 10.03
N LEU A 112 6.04 4.41 9.03
CA LEU A 112 5.50 4.63 7.70
C LEU A 112 5.07 3.31 7.04
N TYR A 113 5.89 2.26 7.10
CA TYR A 113 5.56 0.95 6.50
C TYR A 113 4.44 0.21 7.22
N ILE A 114 4.23 0.45 8.51
CA ILE A 114 3.17 -0.21 9.26
C ILE A 114 1.85 0.55 9.14
N PHE A 115 1.89 1.88 9.15
CA PHE A 115 0.71 2.73 9.30
C PHE A 115 0.08 3.14 7.97
N MET A 116 0.91 3.27 6.92
CA MET A 116 0.49 3.79 5.62
C MET A 116 -0.34 2.78 4.80
N PRO A 117 0.01 1.48 4.71
CA PRO A 117 -0.81 0.51 4.00
C PRO A 117 -2.19 0.34 4.63
N ASN A 118 -3.22 0.11 3.82
CA ASN A 118 -4.55 -0.26 4.31
C ASN A 118 -4.64 -1.76 4.67
N THR A 119 -3.59 -2.30 5.28
CA THR A 119 -3.51 -3.69 5.77
C THR A 119 -2.68 -3.77 7.03
N GLN A 120 -2.72 -4.91 7.70
CA GLN A 120 -1.89 -5.19 8.84
C GLN A 120 -0.52 -5.70 8.41
N VAL A 121 0.46 -4.84 8.59
CA VAL A 121 1.87 -5.21 8.46
C VAL A 121 2.39 -5.69 9.81
N ARG A 122 3.03 -6.85 9.83
CA ARG A 122 3.65 -7.39 11.05
C ARG A 122 4.78 -6.45 11.48
N PHE A 123 4.81 -6.09 12.76
CA PHE A 123 5.82 -5.15 13.29
C PHE A 123 7.25 -5.59 13.00
N SER A 124 7.56 -6.88 13.11
CA SER A 124 8.90 -7.41 12.80
C SER A 124 9.31 -7.17 11.35
N VAL A 125 8.36 -7.27 10.42
CA VAL A 125 8.61 -7.06 9.00
C VAL A 125 8.81 -5.57 8.70
N GLY A 126 7.92 -4.73 9.25
CA GLY A 126 8.05 -3.27 9.16
C GLY A 126 9.36 -2.76 9.75
N LEU A 127 9.84 -3.36 10.85
CA LEU A 127 11.10 -3.00 11.48
C LEU A 127 12.31 -3.37 10.62
N ILE A 128 12.35 -4.58 10.05
CA ILE A 128 13.44 -5.01 9.17
C ILE A 128 13.50 -4.12 7.93
N ALA A 129 12.35 -3.88 7.29
CA ALA A 129 12.26 -2.98 6.14
C ALA A 129 12.65 -1.53 6.52
N GLY A 130 12.23 -1.06 7.71
CA GLY A 130 12.55 0.26 8.23
C GLY A 130 14.04 0.47 8.51
N ILE A 131 14.72 -0.53 9.07
CA ILE A 131 16.18 -0.49 9.32
C ILE A 131 16.94 -0.45 8.00
N ILE A 132 16.63 -1.34 7.07
CA ILE A 132 17.31 -1.41 5.76
C ILE A 132 17.10 -0.11 5.00
N THR A 133 15.84 0.34 4.91
CA THR A 133 15.50 1.52 4.13
C THR A 133 16.00 2.80 4.75
N GLY A 134 15.89 2.95 6.07
CA GLY A 134 16.44 4.11 6.77
C GLY A 134 17.96 4.20 6.68
N THR A 135 18.66 3.06 6.65
CA THR A 135 20.11 3.03 6.41
C THR A 135 20.45 3.49 4.99
N ILE A 136 19.74 2.99 3.97
CA ILE A 136 19.91 3.44 2.58
C ILE A 136 19.64 4.95 2.46
N PHE A 137 18.56 5.42 3.07
CA PHE A 137 18.17 6.83 3.05
C PHE A 137 19.28 7.72 3.61
N GLN A 138 19.90 7.35 4.73
CA GLN A 138 20.98 8.12 5.33
C GLN A 138 22.27 8.13 4.52
N VAL A 139 22.63 7.00 3.90
CA VAL A 139 23.78 6.94 2.99
C VAL A 139 23.55 7.89 1.82
N VAL A 140 22.35 7.85 1.24
CA VAL A 140 21.96 8.72 0.14
C VAL A 140 21.90 10.18 0.57
N GLU A 141 21.39 10.49 1.76
CA GLU A 141 21.40 11.83 2.37
C GLU A 141 22.80 12.39 2.50
N TRP A 142 23.72 11.58 3.03
CA TRP A 142 25.10 11.98 3.19
C TRP A 142 25.79 12.24 1.83
N VAL A 143 25.56 11.38 0.83
CA VAL A 143 26.06 11.57 -0.55
C VAL A 143 25.50 12.86 -1.14
N TYR A 144 24.21 13.10 -1.00
CA TYR A 144 23.54 14.29 -1.51
C TYR A 144 24.10 15.57 -0.91
N ILE A 145 24.22 15.64 0.43
CA ILE A 145 24.74 16.82 1.13
C ILE A 145 26.18 17.09 0.70
N THR A 146 27.02 16.05 0.65
CA THR A 146 28.43 16.18 0.25
C THR A 146 28.56 16.67 -1.19
N PHE A 147 27.77 16.11 -2.11
CA PHE A 147 27.75 16.51 -3.50
C PHE A 147 27.24 17.95 -3.68
N GLN A 148 26.16 18.31 -2.98
CA GLN A 148 25.59 19.66 -3.02
C GLN A 148 26.61 20.71 -2.56
N ILE A 149 27.32 20.46 -1.45
CA ILE A 149 28.36 21.36 -0.95
C ILE A 149 29.48 21.54 -2.00
N GLY A 150 29.93 20.44 -2.62
CA GLY A 150 30.96 20.49 -3.68
C GLY A 150 30.54 21.31 -4.90
N VAL A 151 29.31 21.13 -5.39
CA VAL A 151 28.78 21.88 -6.54
C VAL A 151 28.66 23.38 -6.24
N VAL A 152 28.22 23.74 -5.04
CA VAL A 152 28.09 25.15 -4.62
C VAL A 152 29.47 25.82 -4.52
N GLN A 153 30.50 25.10 -4.07
CA GLN A 153 31.87 25.62 -3.97
C GLN A 153 32.57 25.79 -5.33
N TYR A 154 32.23 24.99 -6.34
CA TYR A 154 32.91 24.99 -7.64
C TYR A 154 32.51 26.15 -8.57
N ASN A 155 31.33 26.77 -8.41
CA ASN A 155 30.94 28.01 -9.09
C ASN A 155 29.64 28.59 -8.52
N ALA A 156 29.70 29.74 -7.82
CA ALA A 156 28.53 30.35 -7.17
C ALA A 156 27.36 30.67 -8.13
N ILE A 157 27.65 31.01 -9.39
CA ILE A 157 26.63 31.30 -10.41
C ILE A 157 25.89 30.02 -10.86
N TYR A 158 26.63 28.91 -11.01
CA TYR A 158 26.05 27.62 -11.40
C TYR A 158 25.45 26.87 -10.19
N GLY A 159 25.91 27.14 -8.98
CA GLY A 159 25.40 26.53 -7.74
C GLY A 159 23.94 26.90 -7.45
N SER A 160 23.56 28.17 -7.63
CA SER A 160 22.15 28.59 -7.47
C SER A 160 21.23 28.00 -8.54
N PHE A 161 21.71 27.88 -9.78
CA PHE A 161 20.95 27.25 -10.86
C PHE A 161 20.81 25.73 -10.64
N ALA A 162 21.86 25.06 -10.15
CA ALA A 162 21.87 23.64 -9.87
C ALA A 162 21.02 23.23 -8.65
N ALA A 163 20.69 24.16 -7.75
CA ALA A 163 19.95 23.87 -6.53
C ALA A 163 18.58 23.24 -6.80
N LEU A 164 17.81 23.75 -7.77
CA LEU A 164 16.49 23.24 -8.09
C LEU A 164 16.53 21.83 -8.72
N PRO A 165 17.30 21.57 -9.80
CA PRO A 165 17.45 20.23 -10.34
C PRO A 165 17.96 19.21 -9.32
N LEU A 166 18.92 19.62 -8.49
CA LEU A 166 19.51 18.75 -7.47
C LEU A 166 18.48 18.41 -6.37
N PHE A 167 17.69 19.39 -5.92
CA PHE A 167 16.57 19.16 -5.01
C PHE A 167 15.50 18.22 -5.60
N LEU A 168 15.18 18.36 -6.89
CA LEU A 168 14.24 17.46 -7.56
C LEU A 168 14.78 16.03 -7.65
N ALA A 169 16.07 15.86 -7.95
CA ALA A 169 16.73 14.56 -7.96
C ALA A 169 16.73 13.91 -6.56
N TRP A 170 16.99 14.71 -5.52
CA TRP A 170 16.89 14.28 -4.12
C TRP A 170 15.50 13.81 -3.74
N LEU A 171 14.48 14.61 -4.09
CA LEU A 171 13.09 14.30 -3.83
C LEU A 171 12.69 13.00 -4.54
N GLN A 172 13.07 12.84 -5.81
CA GLN A 172 12.82 11.63 -6.58
C GLN A 172 13.47 10.40 -5.94
N LEU A 173 14.75 10.51 -5.57
CA LEU A 173 15.51 9.42 -4.96
C LEU A 173 14.95 9.05 -3.58
N SER A 174 14.54 10.04 -2.80
CA SER A 174 13.87 9.86 -1.51
C SER A 174 12.59 9.04 -1.64
N TRP A 175 11.73 9.36 -2.61
CA TRP A 175 10.51 8.58 -2.85
C TRP A 175 10.80 7.18 -3.37
N LEU A 176 11.80 7.02 -4.24
CA LEU A 176 12.21 5.70 -4.72
C LEU A 176 12.65 4.81 -3.54
N ILE A 177 13.45 5.35 -2.62
CA ILE A 177 13.88 4.64 -1.41
C ILE A 177 12.67 4.28 -0.53
N VAL A 178 11.73 5.22 -0.32
CA VAL A 178 10.50 4.95 0.43
C VAL A 178 9.71 3.79 -0.19
N LEU A 179 9.48 3.81 -1.50
CA LEU A 179 8.73 2.77 -2.21
C LEU A 179 9.48 1.43 -2.22
N TYR A 180 10.80 1.45 -2.39
CA TYR A 180 11.64 0.27 -2.29
C TYR A 180 11.48 -0.44 -0.93
N GLY A 181 11.47 0.32 0.16
CA GLY A 181 11.24 -0.26 1.49
C GLY A 181 9.82 -0.81 1.68
N ALA A 182 8.82 -0.22 1.02
CA ALA A 182 7.46 -0.74 1.05
C ALA A 182 7.36 -2.08 0.31
N GLU A 183 8.01 -2.21 -0.86
CA GLU A 183 8.13 -3.49 -1.58
C GLU A 183 8.91 -4.53 -0.77
N LEU A 184 10.00 -4.13 -0.11
CA LEU A 184 10.78 -5.02 0.74
C LEU A 184 9.94 -5.55 1.92
N SER A 185 9.15 -4.68 2.56
CA SER A 185 8.22 -5.07 3.62
C SER A 185 7.17 -6.06 3.12
N PHE A 186 6.60 -5.81 1.94
CA PHE A 186 5.67 -6.73 1.31
C PHE A 186 6.32 -8.08 0.97
N ALA A 187 7.48 -8.07 0.32
CA ALA A 187 8.20 -9.28 -0.08
C ALA A 187 8.57 -10.13 1.14
N TYR A 188 9.08 -9.51 2.21
CA TYR A 188 9.46 -10.22 3.43
C TYR A 188 8.25 -10.76 4.21
N GLN A 189 7.09 -10.10 4.14
CA GLN A 189 5.87 -10.64 4.75
C GLN A 189 5.26 -11.80 3.94
N ASN A 190 5.47 -11.82 2.63
CA ASN A 190 4.82 -12.77 1.70
C ASN A 190 5.82 -13.73 1.02
N VAL A 191 6.99 -13.97 1.63
CA VAL A 191 8.08 -14.81 1.05
C VAL A 191 7.58 -16.18 0.59
N GLU A 192 6.67 -16.81 1.35
CA GLU A 192 6.13 -18.14 1.02
C GLU A 192 5.22 -18.15 -0.23
N THR A 193 4.78 -17.00 -0.72
CA THR A 193 3.88 -16.89 -1.89
C THR A 193 4.42 -15.97 -2.99
N TYR A 194 5.58 -15.34 -2.78
CA TYR A 194 6.21 -14.41 -3.73
C TYR A 194 6.77 -15.11 -4.98
N GLU A 195 7.17 -16.39 -4.87
CA GLU A 195 7.78 -17.15 -5.96
C GLU A 195 6.86 -17.32 -7.20
N PHE A 196 5.54 -17.20 -7.02
CA PHE A 196 4.52 -17.41 -8.07
C PHE A 196 3.91 -16.11 -8.65
N GLU A 197 4.41 -14.93 -8.28
CA GLU A 197 3.86 -13.63 -8.74
C GLU A 197 3.97 -13.37 -10.25
N PRO A 198 5.09 -13.69 -10.94
CA PRO A 198 5.21 -13.49 -12.39
C PRO A 198 4.19 -14.33 -13.18
N ASP A 199 3.98 -15.58 -12.75
CA ASP A 199 3.04 -16.51 -13.37
C ASP A 199 1.59 -16.08 -13.17
N ALA A 200 1.27 -15.46 -12.03
CA ALA A 200 -0.04 -14.90 -11.76
C ALA A 200 -0.37 -13.70 -12.66
N LEU A 201 0.62 -12.85 -12.98
CA LEU A 201 0.44 -11.73 -13.93
C LEU A 201 0.23 -12.23 -15.37
N ALA A 202 0.86 -13.34 -15.74
CA ALA A 202 0.69 -13.99 -17.04
C ALA A 202 -0.55 -14.92 -17.12
N ALA A 203 -1.32 -15.06 -16.04
CA ALA A 203 -2.44 -15.99 -15.97
C ALA A 203 -3.51 -15.67 -17.02
N SER A 204 -3.79 -16.65 -17.88
CA SER A 204 -4.87 -16.57 -18.87
C SER A 204 -6.24 -16.35 -18.22
N HIS A 205 -7.19 -15.81 -18.99
CA HIS A 205 -8.58 -15.64 -18.53
C HIS A 205 -9.17 -16.94 -17.96
N ARG A 206 -8.92 -18.07 -18.62
CA ARG A 206 -9.41 -19.39 -18.17
C ARG A 206 -8.86 -19.78 -16.80
N LEU A 207 -7.58 -19.55 -16.54
CA LEU A 207 -6.97 -19.83 -15.24
C LEU A 207 -7.54 -18.91 -14.15
N ARG A 208 -7.72 -17.62 -14.45
CA ARG A 208 -8.40 -16.65 -13.56
C ARG A 208 -9.80 -17.12 -13.18
N THR A 209 -10.60 -17.55 -14.16
CA THR A 209 -11.94 -18.12 -13.91
C THR A 209 -11.88 -19.36 -13.04
N LEU A 210 -10.97 -20.30 -13.32
CA LEU A 210 -10.85 -21.54 -12.55
C LEU A 210 -10.44 -21.28 -11.09
N LEU A 211 -9.48 -20.37 -10.86
CA LEU A 211 -9.05 -19.98 -9.52
C LEU A 211 -10.16 -19.21 -8.79
N SER A 212 -10.96 -18.42 -9.51
CA SER A 212 -12.13 -17.73 -8.94
C SER A 212 -13.21 -18.71 -8.48
N LEU A 213 -13.48 -19.73 -9.29
CA LEU A 213 -14.36 -20.84 -8.92
C LEU A 213 -13.80 -21.64 -7.74
N ARG A 214 -12.48 -21.91 -7.72
CA ARG A 214 -11.82 -22.63 -6.62
C ARG A 214 -11.93 -21.87 -5.29
N ILE A 215 -11.68 -20.56 -5.30
CA ILE A 215 -11.83 -19.70 -4.12
C ILE A 215 -13.30 -19.62 -3.68
N ALA A 216 -14.23 -19.39 -4.60
CA ALA A 216 -15.66 -19.34 -4.28
C ALA A 216 -16.17 -20.69 -3.71
N HIS A 217 -15.78 -21.81 -4.33
CA HIS A 217 -16.06 -23.16 -3.87
C HIS A 217 -15.55 -23.40 -2.45
N HIS A 218 -14.29 -23.06 -2.19
CA HIS A 218 -13.67 -23.24 -0.88
C HIS A 218 -14.42 -22.45 0.21
N LEU A 219 -14.74 -21.18 -0.04
CA LEU A 219 -15.49 -20.35 0.90
C LEU A 219 -16.93 -20.84 1.09
N VAL A 220 -17.57 -21.34 0.04
CA VAL A 220 -18.89 -21.98 0.12
C VAL A 220 -18.83 -23.21 1.02
N GLN A 221 -17.83 -24.09 0.85
CA GLN A 221 -17.67 -25.27 1.71
C GLN A 221 -17.42 -24.90 3.17
N GLN A 222 -16.57 -23.91 3.44
CA GLN A 222 -16.34 -23.44 4.81
C GLN A 222 -17.63 -22.90 5.45
N PHE A 223 -18.40 -22.12 4.69
CA PHE A 223 -19.66 -21.55 5.15
C PHE A 223 -20.70 -22.65 5.47
N VAL A 224 -20.85 -23.65 4.60
CA VAL A 224 -21.75 -24.79 4.83
C VAL A 224 -21.34 -25.60 6.07
N ARG A 225 -20.03 -25.69 6.35
CA ARG A 225 -19.49 -26.34 7.56
C ARG A 225 -19.59 -25.48 8.82
N GLY A 226 -20.12 -24.25 8.73
CA GLY A 226 -20.23 -23.33 9.86
C GLY A 226 -18.88 -22.82 10.38
N GLN A 227 -17.85 -22.81 9.54
CA GLN A 227 -16.54 -22.29 9.90
C GLN A 227 -16.52 -20.76 9.89
N LYS A 228 -15.54 -20.17 10.57
CA LYS A 228 -15.36 -18.70 10.57
C LYS A 228 -14.97 -18.21 9.18
N PRO A 229 -15.38 -16.99 8.78
CA PRO A 229 -14.97 -16.40 7.49
C PRO A 229 -13.45 -16.33 7.36
N ALA A 230 -12.91 -16.99 6.33
CA ALA A 230 -11.47 -17.02 6.09
C ALA A 230 -10.94 -15.69 5.57
N THR A 231 -9.74 -15.30 6.01
CA THR A 231 -9.07 -14.08 5.52
C THR A 231 -8.36 -14.35 4.19
N ALA A 232 -8.06 -13.28 3.44
CA ALA A 232 -7.32 -13.42 2.18
C ALA A 232 -5.99 -14.18 2.33
N ARG A 233 -5.31 -14.01 3.47
CA ARG A 233 -4.06 -14.71 3.79
C ARG A 233 -4.28 -16.19 4.08
N GLU A 234 -5.32 -16.53 4.82
CA GLU A 234 -5.68 -17.93 5.07
C GLU A 234 -6.04 -18.65 3.76
N ILE A 235 -6.78 -17.99 2.88
CA ILE A 235 -7.13 -18.51 1.54
C ILE A 235 -5.87 -18.70 0.69
N SER A 236 -4.97 -17.71 0.68
CA SER A 236 -3.70 -17.76 -0.04
C SER A 236 -2.83 -18.93 0.40
N ASN A 237 -2.67 -19.13 1.71
CA ASN A 237 -1.88 -20.21 2.28
C ASN A 237 -2.53 -21.59 2.07
N GLN A 238 -3.85 -21.71 2.23
CA GLN A 238 -4.55 -23.00 2.10
C GLN A 238 -4.68 -23.47 0.65
N LEU A 239 -4.81 -22.54 -0.30
CA LEU A 239 -4.98 -22.87 -1.73
C LEU A 239 -3.67 -22.77 -2.51
N GLU A 240 -2.58 -22.34 -1.88
CA GLU A 240 -1.27 -22.08 -2.50
C GLU A 240 -1.36 -21.11 -3.69
N ILE A 241 -2.17 -20.06 -3.54
CA ILE A 241 -2.37 -19.03 -4.57
C ILE A 241 -1.71 -17.72 -4.10
N PRO A 242 -0.94 -17.02 -4.94
CA PRO A 242 -0.40 -15.68 -4.66
C PRO A 242 -1.41 -14.72 -4.04
N ILE A 243 -1.05 -14.12 -2.91
CA ILE A 243 -1.93 -13.22 -2.15
C ILE A 243 -2.49 -12.08 -3.00
N ARG A 244 -1.70 -11.55 -3.94
CA ARG A 244 -2.16 -10.50 -4.88
C ARG A 244 -3.27 -11.00 -5.80
N PHE A 245 -3.16 -12.24 -6.27
CA PHE A 245 -4.15 -12.87 -7.12
C PHE A 245 -5.41 -13.23 -6.34
N VAL A 246 -5.26 -13.71 -5.10
CA VAL A 246 -6.37 -13.91 -4.17
C VAL A 246 -7.11 -12.59 -3.92
N ASN A 247 -6.39 -11.51 -3.60
CA ASN A 247 -6.98 -10.18 -3.39
C ASN A 247 -7.71 -9.68 -4.65
N GLU A 248 -7.13 -9.87 -5.84
CA GLU A 248 -7.78 -9.50 -7.09
C GLU A 248 -9.07 -10.29 -7.33
N ILE A 249 -9.04 -11.61 -7.14
CA ILE A 249 -10.21 -12.48 -7.29
C ILE A 249 -11.28 -12.13 -6.26
N LEU A 250 -10.92 -12.01 -4.98
CA LEU A 250 -11.86 -11.68 -3.91
C LEU A 250 -12.52 -10.33 -4.16
N PHE A 251 -11.74 -9.32 -4.58
CA PHE A 251 -12.29 -8.03 -5.00
C PHE A 251 -13.32 -8.19 -6.12
N ASN A 252 -13.02 -8.99 -7.14
CA ASN A 252 -13.94 -9.23 -8.26
C ASN A 252 -15.21 -9.99 -7.82
N LEU A 253 -15.08 -11.01 -6.97
CA LEU A 253 -16.20 -11.80 -6.45
C LEU A 253 -17.09 -10.98 -5.50
N VAL A 254 -16.51 -10.12 -4.66
CA VAL A 254 -17.27 -9.20 -3.80
C VAL A 254 -18.02 -8.18 -4.64
N LYS A 255 -17.37 -7.56 -5.63
CA LYS A 255 -18.03 -6.61 -6.54
C LYS A 255 -19.15 -7.25 -7.38
N SER A 256 -19.08 -8.56 -7.61
CA SER A 256 -20.10 -9.32 -8.34
C SER A 256 -21.22 -9.85 -7.43
N ASN A 257 -21.24 -9.45 -6.14
CA ASN A 257 -22.19 -9.92 -5.12
C ASN A 257 -22.20 -11.45 -4.94
N ILE A 258 -21.08 -12.12 -5.19
CA ILE A 258 -20.91 -13.55 -4.91
C ILE A 258 -20.43 -13.72 -3.47
N LEU A 259 -19.48 -12.88 -3.05
CA LEU A 259 -18.94 -12.86 -1.69
C LEU A 259 -19.25 -11.53 -0.99
N SER A 260 -19.25 -11.56 0.33
CA SER A 260 -19.37 -10.40 1.21
C SER A 260 -18.23 -10.41 2.22
N MET A 261 -17.85 -9.22 2.67
CA MET A 261 -16.86 -9.06 3.72
C MET A 261 -17.54 -9.22 5.08
N ALA A 262 -17.00 -10.09 5.92
CA ALA A 262 -17.43 -10.32 7.29
C ALA A 262 -16.31 -9.96 8.26
N GLN A 263 -16.68 -9.54 9.46
CA GLN A 263 -15.71 -9.27 10.51
C GLN A 263 -15.38 -10.57 11.24
N THR A 264 -14.10 -10.94 11.28
CA THR A 264 -13.66 -12.16 11.95
C THR A 264 -13.27 -11.85 13.40
N GLU A 265 -13.85 -12.55 14.37
CA GLU A 265 -13.51 -12.39 15.79
C GLU A 265 -12.04 -12.72 16.05
N GLY A 266 -11.28 -11.74 16.57
CA GLY A 266 -9.86 -11.92 16.91
C GLY A 266 -8.88 -11.58 15.79
N SER A 267 -9.36 -11.19 14.59
CA SER A 267 -8.53 -10.66 13.52
C SER A 267 -9.03 -9.27 13.13
N SER A 268 -8.11 -8.34 12.84
CA SER A 268 -8.50 -7.05 12.23
C SER A 268 -8.59 -7.13 10.69
N GLU A 269 -8.32 -8.30 10.10
CA GLU A 269 -8.56 -8.54 8.67
C GLU A 269 -10.03 -8.89 8.43
N HIS A 270 -10.58 -8.44 7.30
CA HIS A 270 -11.90 -8.88 6.86
C HIS A 270 -11.83 -10.34 6.39
N GLY A 271 -12.72 -11.17 6.91
CA GLY A 271 -12.98 -12.49 6.35
C GLY A 271 -13.97 -12.40 5.20
N TYR A 272 -14.00 -13.42 4.36
CA TYR A 272 -14.90 -13.49 3.21
C TYR A 272 -15.89 -14.63 3.39
N GLN A 273 -17.16 -14.37 3.06
CA GLN A 273 -18.23 -15.37 3.12
C GLN A 273 -19.19 -15.19 1.94
N PRO A 274 -19.95 -16.23 1.53
CA PRO A 274 -20.99 -16.09 0.51
C PRO A 274 -21.95 -14.93 0.82
N ALA A 275 -22.21 -14.06 -0.17
CA ALA A 275 -23.16 -12.94 -0.03
C ALA A 275 -24.61 -13.34 -0.30
N ARG A 276 -24.82 -14.56 -0.82
CA ARG A 276 -26.11 -15.07 -1.28
C ARG A 276 -26.29 -16.51 -0.82
N ASP A 277 -27.52 -17.01 -0.99
CA ASP A 277 -27.83 -18.41 -0.74
C ASP A 277 -26.94 -19.33 -1.57
N VAL A 278 -26.24 -20.21 -0.87
CA VAL A 278 -25.33 -21.22 -1.44
C VAL A 278 -26.05 -22.15 -2.42
N ASN A 279 -27.36 -22.36 -2.26
CA ASN A 279 -28.19 -23.15 -3.17
C ASN A 279 -28.41 -22.50 -4.54
N THR A 280 -27.95 -21.27 -4.74
CA THR A 280 -28.03 -20.55 -6.02
C THR A 280 -26.67 -20.41 -6.73
N LEU A 281 -25.58 -20.71 -6.03
CA LEU A 281 -24.22 -20.51 -6.50
C LEU A 281 -23.77 -21.71 -7.34
N THR A 282 -24.13 -21.71 -8.62
CA THR A 282 -23.62 -22.68 -9.61
C THR A 282 -22.34 -22.18 -10.28
N VAL A 283 -21.62 -23.09 -10.95
CA VAL A 283 -20.45 -22.74 -11.77
C VAL A 283 -20.79 -21.66 -12.80
N GLN A 284 -21.86 -21.85 -13.57
CA GLN A 284 -22.29 -20.90 -14.60
C GLN A 284 -22.72 -19.56 -13.99
N TYR A 285 -23.40 -19.57 -12.84
CA TYR A 285 -23.82 -18.34 -12.17
C TYR A 285 -22.61 -17.49 -11.78
N VAL A 286 -21.58 -18.09 -11.19
CA VAL A 286 -20.37 -17.37 -10.77
C VAL A 286 -19.62 -16.79 -11.97
N ILE A 287 -19.43 -17.57 -13.03
CA ILE A 287 -18.78 -17.10 -14.26
C ILE A 287 -19.56 -15.92 -14.85
N SER A 288 -20.88 -16.09 -15.04
CA SER A 288 -21.75 -15.07 -15.64
C SER A 288 -21.80 -13.79 -14.81
N ALA A 289 -21.86 -13.90 -13.49
CA ALA A 289 -21.86 -12.75 -12.59
C ALA A 289 -20.54 -11.97 -12.64
N MET A 290 -19.40 -12.66 -12.81
CA MET A 290 -18.11 -12.02 -13.00
C MET A 290 -17.98 -11.36 -14.39
N GLU A 291 -18.47 -12.00 -15.45
CA GLU A 291 -18.39 -11.48 -16.83
C GLU A 291 -19.33 -10.29 -17.05
N LYS A 292 -20.54 -10.31 -16.50
CA LYS A 292 -21.53 -9.22 -16.59
C LYS A 292 -21.22 -8.05 -15.67
N ARG A 293 -20.03 -8.01 -15.06
CA ARG A 293 -19.61 -6.92 -14.19
C ARG A 293 -19.20 -5.70 -15.02
N GLY A 294 -19.97 -4.62 -14.91
CA GLY A 294 -19.63 -3.32 -15.49
C GLY A 294 -20.77 -2.71 -16.31
N LEU A 295 -20.41 -1.82 -17.25
CA LEU A 295 -21.36 -1.20 -18.17
C LEU A 295 -21.67 -2.17 -19.32
N ASN A 296 -22.79 -2.88 -19.22
CA ASN A 296 -23.25 -3.81 -20.26
C ASN A 296 -24.10 -3.13 -21.34
N GLN A 297 -24.38 -1.83 -21.19
CA GLN A 297 -25.13 -1.02 -22.14
C GLN A 297 -24.35 0.25 -22.42
N THR A 298 -24.08 0.53 -23.70
CA THR A 298 -23.36 1.75 -24.13
C THR A 298 -24.04 2.35 -25.36
N PRO A 299 -23.86 3.65 -25.64
CA PRO A 299 -24.57 4.32 -26.74
C PRO A 299 -24.26 3.78 -28.15
N PHE A 300 -23.24 2.93 -28.31
CA PHE A 300 -22.79 2.36 -29.58
C PHE A 300 -23.17 0.88 -29.76
N THR A 301 -23.96 0.29 -28.86
CA THR A 301 -24.42 -1.11 -28.95
C THR A 301 -25.78 -1.29 -29.64
N HIS A 302 -26.19 -0.32 -30.47
CA HIS A 302 -27.51 -0.31 -31.12
C HIS A 302 -27.51 -0.84 -32.56
N SER A 303 -26.39 -1.37 -33.07
CA SER A 303 -26.36 -1.96 -34.41
C SER A 303 -27.11 -3.30 -34.43
N PRO A 304 -27.82 -3.62 -35.53
CA PRO A 304 -28.54 -4.88 -35.66
C PRO A 304 -27.61 -6.09 -35.57
N GLU A 305 -26.37 -5.99 -36.06
CA GLU A 305 -25.36 -7.05 -35.93
C GLU A 305 -24.99 -7.30 -34.46
N PHE A 306 -24.86 -6.24 -33.67
CA PHE A 306 -24.58 -6.36 -32.23
C PHE A 306 -25.74 -7.06 -31.51
N ALA A 307 -26.99 -6.76 -31.86
CA ALA A 307 -28.16 -7.41 -31.28
C ALA A 307 -28.19 -8.92 -31.55
N VAL A 308 -27.81 -9.35 -32.77
CA VAL A 308 -27.72 -10.78 -33.11
C VAL A 308 -26.62 -11.47 -32.31
N LEU A 309 -25.44 -10.85 -32.18
CA LEU A 309 -24.34 -11.39 -31.37
C LEU A 309 -24.69 -11.48 -29.89
N ALA A 310 -25.35 -10.44 -29.34
CA ALA A 310 -25.82 -10.42 -27.96
C ALA A 310 -26.85 -11.52 -27.69
N ALA A 311 -27.81 -11.73 -28.60
CA ALA A 311 -28.78 -12.81 -28.51
C ALA A 311 -28.12 -14.20 -28.57
N SER A 312 -27.07 -14.37 -29.38
CA SER A 312 -26.30 -15.62 -29.42
C SER A 312 -25.60 -15.90 -28.09
N LEU A 313 -24.99 -14.90 -27.46
CA LEU A 313 -24.37 -15.05 -26.15
C LEU A 313 -25.40 -15.39 -25.06
N GLU A 314 -26.57 -14.74 -25.09
CA GLU A 314 -27.66 -15.03 -24.15
C GLU A 314 -28.19 -16.47 -24.32
N THR A 315 -28.27 -16.95 -25.56
CA THR A 315 -28.65 -18.35 -25.84
C THR A 315 -27.62 -19.34 -25.28
N PHE A 316 -26.31 -19.02 -25.37
CA PHE A 316 -25.26 -19.84 -24.77
C PHE A 316 -25.35 -19.86 -23.25
N ASP A 317 -25.61 -18.72 -22.61
CA ASP A 317 -25.82 -18.63 -21.17
C ASP A 317 -26.98 -19.52 -20.71
N GLN A 318 -28.13 -19.40 -21.37
CA GLN A 318 -29.33 -20.19 -21.05
C GLN A 318 -29.09 -21.68 -21.25
N THR A 319 -28.46 -22.07 -22.36
CA THR A 319 -28.16 -23.48 -22.65
C THR A 319 -27.21 -24.05 -21.60
N THR A 320 -26.16 -23.31 -21.24
CA THR A 320 -25.17 -23.74 -20.24
C THR A 320 -25.79 -23.85 -18.85
N ALA A 321 -26.77 -23.00 -18.52
CA ALA A 321 -27.48 -23.07 -17.24
C ALA A 321 -28.21 -24.41 -17.01
N HIS A 322 -28.66 -25.06 -18.09
CA HIS A 322 -29.39 -26.34 -18.05
C HIS A 322 -28.50 -27.59 -18.22
N GLN A 323 -27.19 -27.43 -18.45
CA GLN A 323 -26.27 -28.56 -18.58
C GLN A 323 -26.03 -29.27 -17.23
N PRO A 324 -25.87 -30.60 -17.21
CA PRO A 324 -25.64 -31.36 -15.98
C PRO A 324 -24.29 -31.03 -15.31
N GLU A 325 -23.33 -30.51 -16.06
CA GLU A 325 -22.03 -30.04 -15.55
C GLU A 325 -22.16 -28.73 -14.76
N ASN A 326 -23.27 -27.99 -14.90
CA ASN A 326 -23.56 -26.78 -14.14
C ASN A 326 -23.97 -27.11 -12.69
N LYS A 327 -23.01 -27.59 -11.91
CA LYS A 327 -23.21 -28.01 -10.52
C LYS A 327 -23.17 -26.82 -9.56
N LEU A 328 -23.83 -26.99 -8.42
CA LEU A 328 -23.71 -26.08 -7.30
C LEU A 328 -22.30 -26.17 -6.72
N LEU A 329 -21.71 -25.04 -6.36
CA LEU A 329 -20.37 -24.99 -5.79
C LEU A 329 -20.25 -25.80 -4.50
N LYS A 330 -21.32 -25.94 -3.72
CA LYS A 330 -21.32 -26.77 -2.51
C LYS A 330 -21.27 -28.28 -2.76
N ASP A 331 -21.63 -28.71 -3.97
CA ASP A 331 -21.78 -30.13 -4.34
C ASP A 331 -20.64 -30.64 -5.22
N LEU A 332 -19.64 -29.78 -5.50
CA LEU A 332 -18.38 -30.13 -6.15
C LEU A 332 -17.38 -30.72 -5.14
#